data_AF-A0A1I6JVZ8-F1
#
_entry.id   AF-A0A1I6JVZ8-F1
#
_cell.length_a   1.000
_cell.length_b   1.000
_cell.length_c   1.000
_cell.angle_alpha   90.00
_cell.angle_beta   90.00
_cell.angle_gamma   90.00
#
_symmetry.space_group_name_H-M   'P 1'
#
loop_
_entity.id
_entity.type
_entity.pdbx_description
1 polymer ?
#
loop_
_entity_poly.entity_id
_entity_poly.type
_entity_poly.pdbx_seq_one_letter_code
_entity_poly.pdbx_strand_id
1 'polypeptide(L)'
;METKIALIGIIVEESEAVEKVNELLHQFREYVVGRMGLPYRPKNVNIISVVVDAPETVISSLSGKLGMVKGISVKSVQAKTK
;
A
#
# COMPACT_ATOMS: atom_id res chain seq x y z
N MET A 1 -17.12 7.78 12.75
CA MET A 1 -15.97 8.37 12.02
C MET A 1 -16.19 8.08 10.55
N GLU A 2 -16.05 9.07 9.69
CA GLU A 2 -16.19 8.87 8.24
C GLU A 2 -14.93 8.17 7.71
N THR A 3 -15.11 7.10 6.95
CA THR A 3 -14.04 6.36 6.30
C THR A 3 -14.05 6.64 4.81
N LYS A 4 -12.90 6.49 4.16
CA LYS A 4 -12.73 6.64 2.72
C LYS A 4 -12.11 5.37 2.15
N ILE A 5 -12.48 5.06 0.92
CA ILE A 5 -11.85 3.97 0.17
C ILE A 5 -10.60 4.53 -0.51
N ALA A 6 -9.47 3.86 -0.35
CA ALA A 6 -8.23 4.16 -1.07
C ALA A 6 -7.60 2.92 -1.68
N LEU A 7 -7.02 3.10 -2.86
CA LEU A 7 -6.17 2.14 -3.54
C LEU A 7 -4.72 2.57 -3.36
N ILE A 8 -3.89 1.72 -2.76
CA ILE A 8 -2.45 1.95 -2.58
C ILE A 8 -1.72 0.98 -3.50
N GLY A 9 -1.08 1.51 -4.54
CA GLY A 9 -0.18 0.78 -5.44
C GLY A 9 1.26 0.91 -4.98
N ILE A 10 1.94 -0.22 -4.85
CA ILE A 10 3.32 -0.33 -4.37
C ILE A 10 4.09 -1.13 -5.42
N ILE A 11 5.18 -0.58 -5.93
CA ILE A 11 6.13 -1.29 -6.79
C ILE A 11 7.40 -1.49 -5.97
N VAL A 12 7.79 -2.75 -5.77
CA VAL A 12 8.96 -3.15 -5.01
C VAL A 12 10.07 -3.52 -5.97
N GLU A 13 11.16 -2.75 -5.93
CA GLU A 13 12.33 -2.88 -6.80
C GLU A 13 13.47 -3.65 -6.11
N GLU A 14 13.54 -3.56 -4.78
CA GLU A 14 14.52 -4.29 -3.95
C GLU A 14 13.81 -5.35 -3.10
N SER A 15 14.32 -6.58 -3.12
CA SER A 15 13.65 -7.72 -2.46
C SER A 15 13.64 -7.57 -0.94
N GLU A 16 14.63 -6.90 -0.38
CA GLU A 16 14.79 -6.58 1.04
C GLU A 16 13.69 -5.64 1.55
N ALA A 17 13.06 -4.86 0.66
CA ALA A 17 11.96 -3.96 1.03
C ALA A 17 10.63 -4.70 1.25
N VAL A 18 10.48 -5.92 0.70
CA VAL A 18 9.22 -6.69 0.75
C VAL A 18 8.79 -6.97 2.20
N GLU A 19 9.73 -7.31 3.08
CA GLU A 19 9.43 -7.63 4.48
C GLU A 19 8.88 -6.40 5.21
N LYS A 20 9.55 -5.24 5.09
CA LYS A 20 9.10 -3.97 5.68
C LYS A 20 7.75 -3.52 5.16
N VAL A 21 7.51 -3.67 3.85
CA VAL A 21 6.20 -3.36 3.25
C VAL A 21 5.12 -4.26 3.86
N ASN A 22 5.36 -5.56 3.93
CA ASN A 22 4.38 -6.50 4.48
C ASN A 22 4.11 -6.25 5.97
N GLU A 23 5.13 -5.93 6.76
CA GLU A 23 4.98 -5.58 8.18
C GLU A 23 4.11 -4.34 8.35
N LEU A 24 4.38 -3.27 7.58
CA LEU A 24 3.55 -2.07 7.58
C LEU A 24 2.10 -2.42 7.19
N LEU A 25 1.88 -3.13 6.09
CA LEU A 25 0.53 -3.53 5.69
C LEU A 25 -0.17 -4.37 6.77
N HIS A 26 0.56 -5.21 7.50
CA HIS A 26 0.02 -6.01 8.60
C HIS A 26 -0.40 -5.16 9.81
N GLN A 27 0.34 -4.10 10.13
CA GLN A 27 -0.04 -3.16 11.21
C GLN A 27 -1.37 -2.46 10.93
N PHE A 28 -1.74 -2.29 9.65
CA PHE A 28 -2.99 -1.65 9.21
C PHE A 28 -4.03 -2.67 8.71
N ARG A 29 -3.85 -3.97 9.01
CA ARG A 29 -4.67 -5.07 8.44
C ARG A 29 -6.17 -4.95 8.68
N GLU A 30 -6.58 -4.30 9.78
CA GLU A 30 -8.00 -4.13 10.12
C GLU A 30 -8.75 -3.25 9.11
N TYR A 31 -8.02 -2.40 8.38
CA TYR A 31 -8.58 -1.52 7.35
C TYR A 31 -8.44 -2.07 5.94
N VAL A 32 -7.77 -3.21 5.76
CA VAL A 32 -7.51 -3.80 4.44
C VAL A 32 -8.75 -4.55 3.97
N VAL A 33 -9.38 -4.05 2.91
CA VAL A 33 -10.51 -4.70 2.23
C VAL A 33 -10.02 -5.85 1.35
N GLY A 34 -8.87 -5.66 0.71
CA GLY A 34 -8.28 -6.68 -0.15
C GLY A 34 -6.90 -6.27 -0.67
N ARG A 35 -6.14 -7.25 -1.15
CA ARG A 35 -4.84 -7.00 -1.77
C ARG A 35 -4.55 -7.96 -2.91
N MET A 36 -3.77 -7.49 -3.86
CA MET A 36 -3.24 -8.28 -4.99
C MET A 36 -1.72 -8.17 -5.00
N GLY A 37 -1.04 -9.31 -5.05
CA GLY A 37 0.40 -9.39 -5.29
C GLY A 37 0.67 -9.91 -6.70
N LEU A 38 1.52 -9.22 -7.44
CA LEU A 38 1.86 -9.56 -8.83
C LEU A 38 3.37 -9.53 -9.02
N PRO A 39 4.05 -10.69 -9.07
CA PRO A 39 5.45 -10.75 -9.43
C PRO A 39 5.63 -10.45 -10.92
N TYR A 40 6.21 -9.30 -11.24
CA TYR A 40 6.41 -8.85 -12.62
C TYR A 40 7.85 -9.11 -13.08
N ARG A 41 8.14 -10.41 -13.25
CA ARG A 41 9.45 -10.95 -13.64
C ARG A 41 10.11 -10.24 -14.83
N PRO A 42 9.40 -9.84 -15.91
CA PRO A 42 10.03 -9.16 -17.05
C PRO A 42 10.72 -7.83 -16.70
N LYS A 43 10.34 -7.19 -15.59
CA LYS A 43 10.98 -5.98 -15.08
C LYS A 43 11.72 -6.21 -13.75
N ASN A 44 11.80 -7.45 -13.28
CA ASN A 44 12.39 -7.82 -12.00
C ASN A 44 11.83 -7.02 -10.81
N VAL A 45 10.52 -6.75 -10.80
CA VAL A 45 9.84 -6.04 -9.70
C VAL A 45 8.65 -6.84 -9.20
N ASN A 46 8.22 -6.56 -7.96
CA ASN A 46 6.97 -7.08 -7.40
C ASN A 46 5.98 -5.94 -7.22
N ILE A 47 4.75 -6.11 -7.68
CA ILE A 47 3.69 -5.12 -7.53
C ILE A 47 2.75 -5.61 -6.43
N ILE A 48 2.46 -4.74 -5.47
CA ILE A 48 1.47 -4.97 -4.43
C ILE A 48 0.42 -3.87 -4.55
N SER A 49 -0.83 -4.27 -4.70
CA SER A 49 -1.97 -3.36 -4.71
C SER A 49 -2.83 -3.66 -3.48
N VAL A 50 -3.17 -2.65 -2.71
CA VAL A 50 -3.95 -2.79 -1.47
C VAL A 50 -5.12 -1.82 -1.50
N VAL A 51 -6.33 -2.35 -1.32
CA VAL A 51 -7.54 -1.56 -1.11
C VAL A 51 -7.78 -1.45 0.38
N VAL A 52 -7.94 -0.23 0.87
CA VAL A 52 -8.24 0.06 2.27
C VAL A 52 -9.52 0.86 2.40
N ASP A 53 -10.27 0.60 3.46
CA ASP A 53 -11.40 1.41 3.94
C ASP A 53 -11.07 1.88 5.35
N ALA A 54 -10.68 3.15 5.48
CA ALA A 54 -10.16 3.68 6.74
C ALA A 54 -10.40 5.18 6.88
N PRO A 55 -10.26 5.74 8.10
CA PRO A 55 -10.18 7.19 8.29
C PRO A 55 -9.04 7.81 7.47
N GLU A 56 -9.21 9.05 7.04
CA GLU A 56 -8.22 9.76 6.21
C GLU A 56 -6.83 9.88 6.87
N THR A 57 -6.79 10.02 8.19
CA THR A 57 -5.55 10.04 8.98
C THR A 57 -4.80 8.72 8.91
N VAL A 58 -5.53 7.59 8.89
CA VAL A 58 -4.96 6.25 8.77
C VAL A 58 -4.40 6.04 7.37
N ILE A 59 -5.15 6.40 6.33
CA ILE A 59 -4.69 6.31 4.92
C ILE A 59 -3.42 7.14 4.73
N SER A 60 -3.41 8.38 5.22
CA SER A 60 -2.26 9.28 5.11
C SER A 60 -1.05 8.76 5.88
N SER A 61 -1.26 8.19 7.07
CA SER A 61 -0.19 7.57 7.87
C SER A 61 0.43 6.37 7.16
N LEU A 62 -0.39 5.45 6.64
CA LEU A 62 0.09 4.27 5.91
C LEU A 62 0.86 4.68 4.64
N SER A 63 0.29 5.56 3.82
CA SER A 63 0.96 6.06 2.60
C SER A 63 2.29 6.77 2.91
N GLY A 64 2.33 7.58 3.97
CA GLY A 64 3.54 8.26 4.41
C GLY A 64 4.62 7.29 4.88
N LYS A 65 4.27 6.31 5.72
CA LYS A 65 5.20 5.27 6.19
C LYS A 65 5.74 4.43 5.04
N LEU A 66 4.88 4.02 4.09
CA LEU A 66 5.29 3.29 2.89
C LEU A 66 6.24 4.15 2.04
N GLY A 67 5.96 5.44 1.86
CA GLY A 67 6.81 6.35 1.10
C GLY A 67 8.22 6.56 1.68
N MET A 68 8.47 6.17 2.93
CA MET A 68 9.79 6.21 3.57
C MET A 68 10.59 4.91 3.41
N VAL A 69 9.97 3.83 2.92
CA VAL A 69 10.66 2.56 2.67
C VAL A 69 11.54 2.72 1.44
N LYS A 70 12.85 2.47 1.58
CA LYS A 70 13.78 2.44 0.45
C LYS A 70 13.53 1.22 -0.44
N GLY A 71 13.79 1.35 -1.73
CA GLY A 71 13.62 0.26 -2.70
C GLY A 71 12.18 0.02 -3.16
N ILE A 72 11.27 0.98 -2.91
CA ILE A 72 9.89 0.93 -3.41
C ILE A 72 9.45 2.27 -4.00
N SER A 73 8.48 2.20 -4.91
CA SER A 73 7.64 3.33 -5.34
C SER A 73 6.21 3.12 -4.85
N VAL A 74 5.60 4.16 -4.28
CA VAL A 74 4.22 4.08 -3.79
C VAL A 74 3.36 5.22 -4.34
N LYS A 75 2.12 4.89 -4.70
CA LYS A 75 1.08 5.86 -5.05
C LYS A 75 -0.25 5.43 -4.43
N SER A 76 -0.94 6.39 -3.82
CA SER A 76 -2.29 6.20 -3.32
C SER A 76 -3.30 7.00 -4.14
N VAL A 77 -4.40 6.37 -4.50
CA VAL A 77 -5.56 7.01 -5.12
C VAL A 77 -6.74 6.84 -4.17
N GLN A 78 -7.33 7.96 -3.75
CA GLN A 78 -8.54 7.94 -2.94
C GLN A 78 -9.75 7.97 -3.86
N ALA A 79 -10.77 7.20 -3.54
CA ALA A 79 -12.06 7.33 -4.19
C ALA A 79 -12.57 8.76 -3.97
N LYS A 80 -12.96 9.43 -5.05
CA LYS A 80 -13.72 10.68 -4.92
C LYS A 80 -15.09 10.28 -4.41
N THR A 81 -15.32 10.37 -3.11
CA THR A 81 -16.64 10.17 -2.53
C THR A 81 -17.61 11.18 -3.15
N LYS A 82 -18.80 10.71 -3.51
CA LYS A 82 -19.99 11.55 -3.60
C LYS A 82 -20.48 11.84 -2.19
#